data_AF-A0A254NR89-F1
#
_entry.id   AF-A0A254NR89-F1
#
_cell.length_a   1.000
_cell.length_b   1.000
_cell.length_c   1.000
_cell.angle_alpha   90.00
_cell.angle_beta   90.00
_cell.angle_gamma   90.00
#
_symmetry.space_group_name_H-M   'P 1'
#
loop_
_entity.id
_entity.type
_entity.pdbx_description
1 polymer ?
#
loop_
_entity_poly.entity_id
_entity_poly.type
_entity_poly.pdbx_seq_one_letter_code
_entity_poly.pdbx_strand_id
1 'polypeptide(L)'
;MDKINNYLRRNPFFYLEISDFSRWELNLVGGKSLTYAHELRIIFKEVSFVSLPMDWEVDVSALGIALAEGKEECEINLKYQIEIGNYIFKLFPKGYDDKIEFIIIAKEVFASF
;
A
#
# COMPACT_ATOMS: atom_id res chain seq x y z
N MET A 1 4.16 -9.97 2.24
CA MET A 1 4.43 -8.62 2.80
C MET A 1 5.88 -8.43 3.22
N ASP A 2 6.48 -9.34 3.99
CA ASP A 2 7.85 -9.19 4.52
C ASP A 2 8.91 -8.83 3.49
N LYS A 3 8.84 -9.40 2.28
CA LYS A 3 9.77 -9.08 1.19
C LYS A 3 9.73 -7.59 0.80
N ILE A 4 8.53 -7.01 0.67
CA ILE A 4 8.33 -5.60 0.34
C ILE A 4 8.86 -4.72 1.48
N ASN A 5 8.47 -5.02 2.72
CA ASN A 5 8.93 -4.26 3.88
C ASN A 5 10.45 -4.34 4.09
N ASN A 6 11.06 -5.50 3.85
CA ASN A 6 12.52 -5.66 3.92
C ASN A 6 13.24 -4.87 2.83
N TYR A 7 12.66 -4.79 1.63
CA TYR A 7 13.19 -3.95 0.55
C TYR A 7 13.10 -2.46 0.92
N LEU A 8 11.94 -2.00 1.40
CA LEU A 8 11.72 -0.61 1.82
C LEU A 8 12.67 -0.19 2.97
N ARG A 9 12.86 -1.05 3.98
CA ARG A 9 13.79 -0.78 5.10
C ARG A 9 15.25 -0.62 4.68
N ARG A 10 15.66 -1.25 3.57
CA ARG A 10 17.03 -1.12 3.04
C ARG A 10 17.25 0.15 2.22
N ASN A 11 16.16 0.83 1.86
CA ASN A 11 16.17 2.01 1.02
C ASN A 11 15.53 3.18 1.78
N PRO A 12 16.28 3.87 2.66
CA PRO A 12 15.77 5.07 3.33
C PRO A 12 15.46 6.16 2.29
N PHE A 13 14.45 6.98 2.57
CA PHE A 13 13.93 8.02 1.65
C PHE A 13 13.39 7.41 0.35
N PHE A 14 12.37 6.57 0.50
CA PHE A 14 11.69 5.92 -0.62
C PHE A 14 10.35 6.58 -0.87
N TYR A 15 10.04 6.88 -2.13
CA TYR A 15 8.78 7.46 -2.55
C TYR A 15 7.97 6.42 -3.32
N LEU A 16 6.66 6.43 -3.12
CA LEU A 16 5.68 5.66 -3.88
C LEU A 16 4.70 6.61 -4.57
N GLU A 17 4.23 6.22 -5.74
CA GLU A 17 3.16 6.91 -6.46
C GLU A 17 2.20 5.92 -7.13
N ILE A 18 0.97 6.37 -7.36
CA ILE A 18 0.00 5.69 -8.20
C ILE A 18 0.37 5.94 -9.66
N SER A 19 0.91 4.92 -10.34
CA SER A 19 1.25 5.00 -11.77
C SER A 19 0.07 4.72 -12.69
N ASP A 20 -0.82 3.82 -12.30
CA ASP A 20 -2.04 3.49 -13.02
C ASP A 20 -3.08 2.93 -12.05
N PHE A 21 -4.35 3.22 -12.33
CA PHE A 21 -5.47 2.51 -11.74
C PHE A 21 -6.53 2.25 -12.80
N SER A 22 -6.49 1.05 -13.37
CA SER A 22 -7.40 0.67 -14.44
C SER A 22 -7.87 -0.78 -14.26
N ARG A 23 -9.10 -1.07 -14.68
CA ARG A 23 -9.67 -2.44 -14.66
C ARG A 23 -9.52 -3.16 -13.31
N TRP A 24 -9.75 -2.46 -12.20
CA TRP A 24 -9.63 -3.02 -10.84
C TRP A 24 -8.20 -3.44 -10.46
N GLU A 25 -7.19 -2.92 -11.17
CA GLU A 25 -5.77 -3.15 -10.89
C GLU A 25 -5.08 -1.82 -10.54
N LEU A 26 -4.56 -1.73 -9.31
CA LEU A 26 -3.83 -0.56 -8.83
C LEU A 26 -2.32 -0.84 -8.93
N ASN A 27 -1.63 0.00 -9.69
CA ASN A 27 -0.19 -0.08 -9.90
C ASN A 27 0.51 1.04 -9.11
N LEU A 28 1.21 0.66 -8.05
CA LEU A 28 2.15 1.54 -7.35
C LEU A 28 3.56 1.33 -7.90
N VAL A 29 4.27 2.43 -8.09
CA VAL A 29 5.69 2.42 -8.43
C VAL A 29 6.45 3.29 -7.46
N GLY A 30 7.74 3.03 -7.30
CA GLY A 30 8.54 3.83 -6.39
C GLY A 30 10.04 3.70 -6.58
N GLY A 31 10.75 4.61 -5.94
CA GLY A 31 12.20 4.73 -5.98
C GLY A 31 12.69 5.83 -5.06
N LYS A 32 13.99 6.13 -5.12
CA LYS A 32 14.58 7.28 -4.41
C LYS A 32 14.14 8.63 -4.98
N SER A 33 13.60 8.62 -6.19
CA SER A 33 13.01 9.78 -6.86
C SER A 33 11.96 9.28 -7.85
N LEU A 34 10.82 9.99 -7.90
CA LEU A 34 9.73 9.69 -8.83
C LEU A 34 10.00 10.16 -10.27
N THR A 35 11.09 10.91 -10.50
CA THR A 35 11.45 11.47 -11.81
C THR A 35 12.32 10.51 -12.65
N TYR A 36 12.79 9.42 -12.06
CA TYR A 36 13.69 8.44 -12.71
C TYR A 36 13.03 7.07 -12.81
N ALA A 37 13.75 6.10 -13.38
CA ALA A 37 13.30 4.71 -13.47
C ALA A 37 12.92 4.19 -12.07
N HIS A 38 11.70 3.69 -11.95
CA HIS A 38 11.20 3.12 -10.70
C HIS A 38 11.93 1.81 -10.38
N GLU A 39 12.29 1.64 -9.12
CA GLU A 39 13.04 0.50 -8.59
C GLU A 39 12.11 -0.58 -8.00
N LEU A 40 10.89 -0.19 -7.64
CA LEU A 40 9.86 -1.05 -7.07
C LEU A 40 8.56 -0.87 -7.85
N ARG A 41 7.89 -1.98 -8.16
CA ARG A 41 6.49 -2.01 -8.61
C ARG A 41 5.69 -2.92 -7.71
N ILE A 42 4.53 -2.45 -7.25
CA ILE A 42 3.54 -3.21 -6.49
C ILE A 42 2.21 -3.15 -7.24
N ILE A 43 1.62 -4.31 -7.49
CA ILE A 43 0.38 -4.44 -8.24
C ILE A 43 -0.66 -5.09 -7.34
N PHE A 44 -1.75 -4.38 -7.07
CA PHE A 44 -2.92 -4.93 -6.40
C PHE A 44 -3.99 -5.27 -7.42
N LYS A 45 -4.56 -6.49 -7.37
CA LYS A 45 -5.60 -6.93 -8.30
C LYS A 45 -6.94 -7.15 -7.62
N GLU A 46 -7.99 -6.97 -8.41
CA GLU A 46 -9.38 -6.99 -7.93
C GLU A 46 -9.59 -6.01 -6.78
N VAL A 47 -9.11 -4.78 -6.97
CA VAL A 47 -9.14 -3.71 -5.97
C VAL A 47 -10.56 -3.17 -5.82
N SER A 48 -11.18 -3.42 -4.68
CA SER A 48 -12.55 -2.96 -4.39
C SER A 48 -12.61 -1.61 -3.68
N PHE A 49 -11.49 -1.16 -3.07
CA PHE A 49 -11.42 0.13 -2.39
C PHE A 49 -9.98 0.66 -2.30
N VAL A 50 -9.84 1.98 -2.37
CA VAL A 50 -8.57 2.71 -2.33
C VAL A 50 -8.74 4.00 -1.54
N SER A 51 -7.93 4.19 -0.51
CA SER A 51 -7.75 5.45 0.21
C SER A 51 -6.25 5.69 0.39
N LEU A 52 -5.64 6.48 -0.51
CA LEU A 52 -4.24 6.89 -0.42
C LEU A 52 -3.98 8.21 -1.15
N PRO A 53 -2.92 8.95 -0.78
CA PRO A 53 -2.43 10.04 -1.60
C PRO A 53 -1.93 9.52 -2.97
N MET A 54 -1.86 10.41 -3.95
CA MET A 54 -1.35 10.09 -5.29
C MET A 54 0.14 9.71 -5.25
N ASP A 55 0.91 10.39 -4.42
CA ASP A 55 2.33 10.15 -4.15
C ASP A 55 2.66 10.43 -2.68
N TRP A 56 3.65 9.72 -2.13
CA TRP A 56 4.09 9.91 -0.75
C TRP A 56 5.49 9.36 -0.49
N GLU A 57 6.12 9.88 0.57
CA GLU A 57 7.30 9.27 1.16
C GLU A 57 6.87 8.15 2.11
N VAL A 58 7.50 6.98 2.00
CA VAL A 58 7.22 5.83 2.88
C VAL A 58 7.85 6.06 4.25
N ASP A 59 7.09 5.81 5.32
CA ASP A 59 7.68 5.72 6.64
C ASP A 59 8.40 4.37 6.82
N VAL A 60 9.71 4.37 6.57
CA VAL A 60 10.59 3.19 6.73
C VAL A 60 10.90 2.87 8.20
N SER A 61 10.55 3.74 9.14
CA SER A 61 10.65 3.46 10.59
C SER A 61 9.47 2.60 11.06
N ALA A 62 8.35 2.64 10.33
CA ALA A 62 7.20 1.76 10.46
C ALA A 62 7.27 0.57 9.47
N LEU A 63 6.32 -0.37 9.59
CA LEU A 63 6.08 -1.39 8.55
C LEU A 63 5.46 -0.66 7.34
N GLY A 64 6.27 -0.25 6.35
CA GLY A 64 5.81 0.58 5.23
C GLY A 64 4.46 0.15 4.62
N ILE A 65 4.20 -1.16 4.52
CA ILE A 65 2.87 -1.72 4.26
C ILE A 65 2.58 -2.87 5.24
N ALA A 66 1.40 -2.87 5.87
CA ALA A 66 0.94 -3.95 6.76
C ALA A 66 -0.36 -4.58 6.26
N LEU A 67 -0.64 -5.80 6.72
CA LEU A 67 -1.94 -6.44 6.56
C LEU A 67 -2.75 -6.18 7.83
N ALA A 68 -4.00 -5.74 7.71
CA ALA A 68 -4.90 -5.68 8.87
C ALA A 68 -5.32 -7.11 9.24
N GLU A 69 -5.28 -7.45 10.53
CA GLU A 69 -5.61 -8.78 11.03
C GLU A 69 -6.45 -8.71 12.31
N GLY A 70 -7.27 -9.74 12.54
CA GLY A 70 -7.98 -9.93 13.80
C GLY A 70 -9.03 -8.84 14.05
N LYS A 71 -8.91 -8.12 15.18
CA LYS A 71 -9.91 -7.12 15.57
C LYS A 71 -9.97 -5.95 14.59
N GLU A 72 -8.82 -5.46 14.15
CA GLU A 72 -8.73 -4.33 13.21
C GLU A 72 -9.36 -4.69 11.86
N GLU A 73 -9.06 -5.89 11.35
CA GLU A 73 -9.67 -6.41 10.13
C GLU A 73 -11.20 -6.46 10.23
N CYS A 74 -11.74 -6.97 11.35
CA CYS A 74 -13.17 -7.00 11.60
C CYS A 74 -13.81 -5.60 11.62
N GLU A 75 -13.16 -4.63 12.26
CA GLU A 75 -13.66 -3.25 12.33
C GLU A 75 -13.70 -2.59 10.95
N ILE A 76 -12.64 -2.75 10.16
CA ILE A 76 -12.57 -2.21 8.80
C ILE A 76 -13.58 -2.93 7.88
N ASN A 77 -13.69 -4.27 7.99
CA ASN A 77 -14.68 -5.06 7.24
C ASN A 77 -16.10 -4.56 7.49
N LEU A 78 -16.47 -4.30 8.75
CA LEU A 78 -17.79 -3.78 9.11
C LEU A 78 -18.01 -2.35 8.61
N LYS A 79 -16.99 -1.49 8.74
CA LYS A 79 -17.05 -0.08 8.33
C LYS A 79 -17.24 0.08 6.82
N TYR A 80 -16.53 -0.72 6.01
CA TYR A 80 -16.52 -0.60 4.56
C TYR A 80 -17.33 -1.69 3.84
N GLN A 81 -17.99 -2.58 4.59
CA GLN A 81 -18.81 -3.69 4.05
C GLN A 81 -18.03 -4.55 3.05
N ILE A 82 -16.83 -4.95 3.44
CA ILE A 82 -15.87 -5.66 2.58
C ILE A 82 -16.36 -7.08 2.29
N GLU A 83 -16.30 -7.47 1.02
CA GLU A 83 -16.63 -8.83 0.59
C GLU A 83 -15.59 -9.84 1.10
N ILE A 84 -16.05 -11.00 1.57
CA ILE A 84 -15.20 -12.10 2.04
C ILE A 84 -14.21 -12.50 0.94
N GLY A 85 -12.95 -12.69 1.32
CA GLY A 85 -11.87 -13.07 0.40
C GLY A 85 -11.02 -11.90 -0.10
N ASN A 86 -11.31 -10.67 0.33
CA ASN A 86 -10.41 -9.54 0.17
C ASN A 86 -9.43 -9.43 1.34
N TYR A 87 -8.25 -8.89 1.05
CA TYR A 87 -7.26 -8.48 2.03
C TYR A 87 -7.29 -6.96 2.20
N ILE A 88 -7.00 -6.50 3.42
CA ILE A 88 -6.91 -5.08 3.76
C ILE A 88 -5.45 -4.72 3.98
N PHE A 89 -4.87 -4.00 3.01
CA PHE A 89 -3.51 -3.52 3.07
C PHE A 89 -3.48 -2.11 3.63
N LYS A 90 -2.75 -1.90 4.73
CA LYS A 90 -2.54 -0.59 5.35
C LYS A 90 -1.21 0.00 4.91
N LEU A 91 -1.21 1.29 4.61
CA LEU A 91 -0.02 2.04 4.22
C LEU A 91 0.26 3.13 5.26
N PHE A 92 1.55 3.43 5.45
CA PHE A 92 2.02 4.41 6.44
C PHE A 92 2.85 5.48 5.74
N PRO A 93 2.20 6.45 5.08
CA PRO A 93 2.90 7.57 4.47
C PRO A 93 3.48 8.47 5.56
N LYS A 94 4.75 8.83 5.40
CA LYS A 94 5.50 9.64 6.36
C LYS A 94 4.92 11.04 6.45
N GLY A 95 4.75 11.54 7.68
CA GLY A 95 4.31 12.91 7.95
C GLY A 95 2.79 13.10 7.94
N TYR A 96 2.02 12.03 7.75
CA TYR A 96 0.56 12.05 7.93
C TYR A 96 0.18 11.69 9.37
N ASP A 97 -0.98 12.18 9.83
CA ASP A 97 -1.54 11.83 11.14
C ASP A 97 -2.02 10.37 11.13
N ASP A 98 -1.66 9.61 12.16
CA ASP A 98 -2.06 8.20 12.34
C ASP A 98 -3.59 7.99 12.38
N LYS A 99 -4.37 9.06 12.58
CA LYS A 99 -5.84 9.02 12.50
C LYS A 99 -6.37 8.91 11.06
N ILE A 100 -5.54 9.18 10.06
CA ILE A 100 -5.92 9.07 8.65
C ILE A 100 -5.60 7.65 8.19
N GLU A 101 -6.65 6.91 7.80
CA GLU A 101 -6.51 5.54 7.33
C GLU A 101 -6.18 5.51 5.84
N PHE A 102 -4.96 5.06 5.54
CA PHE A 102 -4.56 4.76 4.17
C PHE A 102 -4.63 3.26 3.92
N ILE A 103 -5.59 2.85 3.10
CA ILE A 103 -5.92 1.44 2.89
C ILE A 103 -6.17 1.12 1.42
N ILE A 104 -5.78 -0.09 1.04
CA ILE A 104 -6.13 -0.73 -0.23
C ILE A 104 -6.83 -2.04 0.12
N ILE A 105 -7.98 -2.28 -0.49
CA ILE A 105 -8.73 -3.53 -0.32
C ILE A 105 -8.69 -4.26 -1.65
N ALA A 106 -8.07 -5.44 -1.68
CA ALA A 106 -7.80 -6.19 -2.90
C ALA A 106 -7.67 -7.69 -2.62
N LYS A 107 -7.87 -8.53 -3.63
CA LYS A 107 -7.73 -9.99 -3.46
C LYS A 107 -6.30 -10.49 -3.60
N GLU A 108 -5.47 -9.79 -4.37
CA GLU A 108 -4.10 -10.22 -4.65
C GLU A 108 -3.13 -9.04 -4.66
N VAL A 109 -1.88 -9.32 -4.31
CA VAL A 109 -0.77 -8.38 -4.41
C VAL A 109 0.48 -9.05 -4.99
N PHE A 110 1.12 -8.37 -5.94
CA PHE A 110 2.37 -8.76 -6.56
C PHE A 110 3.40 -7.66 -6.37
N ALA A 111 4.67 -8.01 -6.23
CA ALA A 111 5.74 -7.03 -6.19
C ALA A 111 6.97 -7.51 -6.99
N SER A 112 7.64 -6.58 -7.65
CA SER A 112 8.88 -6.80 -8.40
C SER A 112 9.89 -5.69 -8.09
N PHE A 113 11.13 -6.10 -7.81
CA PHE A 113 12.29 -5.28 -7.43
C PHE A 113 13.58 -6.09 -7.55
#